data_AF-A0A3M6YKE0-F1
#
_entry.id   AF-A0A3M6YKE0-F1
#
_cell.length_a   1.000
_cell.length_b   1.000
_cell.length_c   1.000
_cell.angle_alpha   90.00
_cell.angle_beta   90.00
_cell.angle_gamma   90.00
#
_symmetry.space_group_name_H-M   'P 1'
#
loop_
_entity.id
_entity.type
_entity.pdbx_description
1 polymer ?
#
loop_
_entity_poly.entity_id
_entity_poly.type
_entity_poly.pdbx_seq_one_letter_code
_entity_poly.pdbx_strand_id
1 'polypeptide(L)'
;MRASIAFAAFAATTASKAAAHLQNSTYYNPVVPGWHSDPSCTFVDDTFFCAFSTFLVAPGLPIYASKDLINWRLASHGWSRPDQIGLPNAARNVDWQQGGFFAPNLRYHDDNFWLTCTFVEVPWNASGQATLLGTVQSTSNPFDSAAWSDAVTWDAVDIDGDLFWDNDGTVYLHSAGIRQQTIDLQTGEVSEPVY
;
A
#
# COMPACT_ATOMS: atom_id res chain seq x y z
N MET A 1 22.81 18.37 -74.03
CA MET A 1 22.35 18.58 -72.64
C MET A 1 21.03 17.83 -72.45
N ARG A 2 21.07 16.57 -71.99
CA ARG A 2 19.89 15.80 -71.57
C ARG A 2 20.35 14.93 -70.39
N ALA A 3 19.65 15.11 -69.28
CA ALA A 3 20.05 14.67 -67.95
C ALA A 3 19.74 13.18 -67.71
N SER A 4 20.69 12.49 -67.09
CA SER A 4 20.51 11.18 -66.47
C SER A 4 19.80 11.36 -65.12
N ILE A 5 18.73 10.60 -64.87
CA ILE A 5 18.14 10.48 -63.53
C ILE A 5 18.44 9.06 -63.05
N ALA A 6 19.24 8.98 -62.00
CA ALA A 6 19.67 7.76 -61.35
C ALA A 6 18.54 7.21 -60.46
N PHE A 7 18.36 5.88 -60.51
CA PHE A 7 17.58 5.12 -59.55
C PHE A 7 18.28 5.15 -58.19
N ALA A 8 17.64 5.70 -57.16
CA ALA A 8 18.05 5.51 -55.78
C ALA A 8 17.22 4.35 -55.17
N ALA A 9 17.85 3.20 -54.99
CA ALA A 9 17.28 2.10 -54.23
C ALA A 9 17.31 2.48 -52.73
N PHE A 10 16.14 2.59 -52.11
CA PHE A 10 16.02 2.73 -50.67
C PHE A 10 16.28 1.35 -50.03
N ALA A 11 17.45 1.17 -49.41
CA ALA A 11 17.72 0.01 -48.60
C ALA A 11 16.91 0.09 -47.30
N ALA A 12 15.95 -0.81 -47.12
CA ALA A 12 15.27 -0.98 -45.85
C ALA A 12 16.23 -1.67 -44.86
N THR A 13 16.74 -0.92 -43.89
CA THR A 13 17.45 -1.48 -42.74
C THR A 13 16.42 -2.04 -41.76
N THR A 14 16.23 -3.35 -41.79
CA THR A 14 15.50 -4.08 -40.75
C THR A 14 16.30 -4.00 -39.45
N ALA A 15 15.84 -3.18 -38.49
CA ALA A 15 16.33 -3.25 -37.13
C ALA A 15 15.81 -4.54 -36.49
N SER A 16 16.66 -5.57 -36.45
CA SER A 16 16.45 -6.72 -35.58
C SER A 16 16.55 -6.24 -34.13
N LYS A 17 15.40 -6.04 -33.47
CA LYS A 17 15.35 -6.11 -32.01
C LYS A 17 15.65 -7.55 -31.65
N ALA A 18 16.95 -7.85 -31.51
CA ALA A 18 17.40 -9.10 -30.95
C ALA A 18 16.65 -9.33 -29.64
N ALA A 19 15.93 -10.44 -29.55
CA ALA A 19 15.44 -10.96 -28.29
C ALA A 19 16.66 -11.06 -27.38
N ALA A 20 16.79 -10.14 -26.42
CA ALA A 20 17.77 -10.27 -25.38
C ALA A 20 17.48 -11.61 -24.70
N HIS A 21 18.42 -12.54 -24.80
CA HIS A 21 18.35 -13.78 -24.04
C HIS A 21 18.09 -13.43 -22.59
N LEU A 22 16.94 -13.85 -22.05
CA LEU A 22 16.68 -13.85 -20.62
C LEU A 22 17.74 -14.74 -19.98
N GLN A 23 18.83 -14.13 -19.52
CA GLN A 23 19.82 -14.79 -18.69
C GLN A 23 19.17 -15.08 -17.35
N ASN A 24 19.34 -16.29 -16.83
CA ASN A 24 18.89 -16.59 -15.47
C ASN A 24 19.60 -15.65 -14.48
N SER A 25 18.84 -14.92 -13.68
CA SER A 25 19.34 -14.11 -12.58
C SER A 25 19.15 -14.85 -11.25
N THR A 26 20.13 -14.76 -10.36
CA THR A 26 20.04 -15.29 -8.99
C THR A 26 20.05 -14.13 -7.98
N TYR A 27 19.42 -14.35 -6.82
CA TYR A 27 19.42 -13.40 -5.70
C TYR A 27 19.51 -14.18 -4.38
N TYR A 28 19.81 -13.47 -3.29
CA TYR A 28 19.87 -14.04 -1.96
C TYR A 28 18.68 -13.57 -1.12
N ASN A 29 18.10 -14.49 -0.37
CA ASN A 29 17.11 -14.16 0.66
C ASN A 29 17.79 -13.85 2.01
N PRO A 30 17.17 -13.00 2.85
CA PRO A 30 15.93 -12.26 2.59
C PRO A 30 16.15 -11.04 1.67
N VAL A 31 15.19 -10.77 0.77
CA VAL A 31 15.24 -9.59 -0.14
C VAL A 31 15.01 -8.25 0.58
N VAL A 32 14.34 -8.29 1.73
CA VAL A 32 14.17 -7.13 2.62
C VAL A 32 14.55 -7.59 4.03
N PRO A 33 15.81 -7.42 4.46
CA PRO A 33 16.24 -7.82 5.80
C PRO A 33 15.79 -6.80 6.85
N GLY A 34 15.54 -7.29 8.07
CA GLY A 34 15.21 -6.45 9.23
C GLY A 34 13.75 -6.56 9.64
N TRP A 35 13.22 -5.47 10.20
CA TRP A 35 11.85 -5.39 10.69
C TRP A 35 10.92 -4.87 9.60
N HIS A 36 10.48 -5.81 8.76
CA HIS A 36 9.61 -5.58 7.61
C HIS A 36 8.43 -6.55 7.69
N SER A 37 7.66 -6.39 8.76
CA SER A 37 6.50 -7.22 9.10
C SER A 37 5.29 -6.89 8.23
N ASP A 38 4.46 -7.90 8.00
CA ASP A 38 3.16 -7.79 7.34
C ASP A 38 3.19 -7.07 5.97
N PRO A 39 4.05 -7.52 5.02
CA PRO A 39 4.13 -6.87 3.72
C PRO A 39 2.82 -6.96 2.94
N SER A 40 2.31 -5.81 2.48
CA SER A 40 1.27 -5.75 1.45
C SER A 40 1.76 -4.96 0.25
N CYS A 41 1.71 -5.59 -0.92
CA CYS A 41 2.38 -5.10 -2.12
C CYS A 41 1.42 -4.94 -3.32
N THR A 42 1.67 -3.91 -4.13
CA THR A 42 1.01 -3.67 -5.41
C THR A 42 2.02 -3.32 -6.51
N PHE A 43 1.66 -3.52 -7.77
CA PHE A 43 2.51 -3.21 -8.93
C PHE A 43 1.83 -2.17 -9.81
N VAL A 44 2.49 -1.01 -9.97
CA VAL A 44 1.97 0.16 -10.69
C VAL A 44 3.10 0.77 -11.49
N ASP A 45 2.88 1.06 -12.77
CA ASP A 45 3.83 1.74 -13.66
C ASP A 45 5.26 1.19 -13.56
N ASP A 46 5.39 -0.11 -13.79
CA ASP A 46 6.66 -0.84 -13.77
C ASP A 46 7.36 -0.82 -12.39
N THR A 47 6.65 -0.52 -11.30
CA THR A 47 7.22 -0.40 -9.95
C THR A 47 6.36 -1.17 -8.95
N PHE A 48 7.02 -2.01 -8.15
CA PHE A 48 6.42 -2.65 -6.98
C PHE A 48 6.50 -1.70 -5.79
N PHE A 49 5.39 -1.53 -5.08
CA PHE A 49 5.32 -0.81 -3.82
C PHE A 49 4.85 -1.76 -2.73
N CYS A 50 5.52 -1.80 -1.59
CA CYS A 50 5.11 -2.59 -0.43
C CYS A 50 5.03 -1.72 0.83
N ALA A 51 3.92 -1.82 1.55
CA ALA A 51 3.75 -1.25 2.89
C ALA A 51 4.07 -2.30 3.97
N PHE A 52 4.51 -1.84 5.14
CA PHE A 52 4.86 -2.69 6.29
C PHE A 52 4.30 -2.12 7.60
N SER A 53 4.05 -2.99 8.58
CA SER A 53 3.58 -2.58 9.91
C SER A 53 4.67 -1.86 10.72
N THR A 54 4.27 -0.98 11.64
CA THR A 54 5.22 -0.18 12.46
C THR A 54 4.87 -0.09 13.93
N PHE A 55 3.72 -0.62 14.35
CA PHE A 55 3.26 -0.51 15.72
C PHE A 55 3.28 0.97 16.15
N LEU A 56 3.98 1.30 17.24
CA LEU A 56 4.07 2.65 17.79
C LEU A 56 5.19 3.51 17.18
N VAL A 57 5.97 2.99 16.23
CA VAL A 57 7.10 3.73 15.66
C VAL A 57 6.60 4.77 14.66
N ALA A 58 7.03 6.01 14.87
CA ALA A 58 6.82 7.14 13.96
C ALA A 58 8.17 7.62 13.38
N PRO A 59 8.25 7.99 12.08
CA PRO A 59 7.18 7.91 11.08
C PRO A 59 6.78 6.44 10.81
N GLY A 60 5.48 6.19 10.70
CA GLY A 60 4.85 4.88 10.61
C GLY A 60 4.49 4.49 9.18
N LEU A 61 4.11 3.22 9.00
CA LEU A 61 3.68 2.64 7.73
C LEU A 61 4.62 2.97 6.54
N PRO A 62 5.89 2.52 6.56
CA PRO A 62 6.83 2.79 5.48
C PRO A 62 6.39 2.08 4.20
N ILE A 63 6.54 2.77 3.09
CA ILE A 63 6.32 2.25 1.74
C ILE A 63 7.68 2.12 1.08
N TYR A 64 8.03 0.90 0.66
CA TYR A 64 9.23 0.63 -0.12
C TYR A 64 8.89 0.43 -1.59
N ALA A 65 9.72 0.93 -2.49
CA ALA A 65 9.61 0.75 -3.92
C ALA A 65 10.74 -0.14 -4.47
N SER A 66 10.42 -0.96 -5.47
CA SER A 66 11.37 -1.80 -6.20
C SER A 66 10.97 -1.94 -7.66
N LYS A 67 11.95 -2.04 -8.56
CA LYS A 67 11.75 -2.36 -9.99
C LYS A 67 11.89 -3.86 -10.28
N ASP A 68 12.44 -4.64 -9.35
CA ASP A 68 12.89 -6.01 -9.59
C ASP A 68 12.53 -7.00 -8.47
N LEU A 69 11.76 -6.57 -7.46
CA LEU A 69 11.41 -7.32 -6.24
C LEU A 69 12.60 -7.73 -5.37
N ILE A 70 13.83 -7.31 -5.72
CA ILE A 70 15.07 -7.69 -5.05
C ILE A 70 15.68 -6.48 -4.35
N ASN A 71 15.79 -5.35 -5.05
CA ASN A 71 16.38 -4.12 -4.56
C ASN A 71 15.26 -3.16 -4.15
N TRP A 72 15.12 -2.95 -2.85
CA TRP A 72 14.07 -2.12 -2.25
C TRP A 72 14.65 -0.82 -1.71
N ARG A 73 13.92 0.29 -1.90
CA ARG A 73 14.26 1.59 -1.32
C ARG A 73 13.03 2.19 -0.64
N LEU A 74 13.22 2.80 0.52
CA LEU A 74 12.17 3.56 1.18
C LEU A 74 11.71 4.70 0.25
N ALA A 75 10.42 4.73 -0.07
CA ALA A 75 9.78 5.73 -0.92
C ALA A 75 9.13 6.81 -0.08
N SER A 76 8.32 6.44 0.91
CA SER A 76 7.64 7.37 1.82
C SER A 76 7.17 6.67 3.09
N HIS A 77 6.51 7.42 3.96
CA HIS A 77 5.75 6.92 5.10
C HIS A 77 4.29 7.37 4.96
N GLY A 78 3.36 6.42 5.04
CA GLY A 78 1.92 6.70 5.01
C GLY A 78 1.44 7.41 6.27
N TRP A 79 2.21 7.39 7.35
CA TRP A 79 1.88 8.06 8.61
C TRP A 79 3.09 8.83 9.13
N SER A 80 3.17 10.14 8.91
CA SER A 80 4.41 10.88 9.19
C SER A 80 4.20 12.30 9.69
N ARG A 81 2.99 12.85 9.61
CA ARG A 81 2.73 14.24 9.97
C ARG A 81 2.42 14.36 11.47
N PRO A 82 2.95 15.40 12.15
CA PRO A 82 2.72 15.58 13.59
C PRO A 82 1.24 15.76 13.99
N ASP A 83 0.40 16.31 13.12
CA ASP A 83 -1.04 16.49 13.34
C ASP A 83 -1.83 15.17 13.28
N GLN A 84 -1.27 14.13 12.66
CA GLN A 84 -1.79 12.77 12.72
C GLN A 84 -1.49 12.13 14.09
N ILE A 85 -0.44 12.57 14.79
CA ILE A 85 -0.10 12.11 16.14
C ILE A 85 -1.08 12.74 17.13
N GLY A 86 -2.04 11.95 17.62
CA GLY A 86 -3.06 12.45 18.54
C GLY A 86 -4.49 12.34 18.03
N LEU A 87 -4.76 11.54 16.98
CA LEU A 87 -6.13 11.19 16.61
C LEU A 87 -6.95 10.83 17.87
N PRO A 88 -8.18 11.35 18.02
CA PRO A 88 -8.93 11.36 19.28
C PRO A 88 -9.06 10.00 20.01
N ASN A 89 -8.90 8.90 19.28
CA ASN A 89 -9.07 7.53 19.76
C ASN A 89 -7.82 6.64 19.64
N ALA A 90 -6.70 7.12 19.08
CA ALA A 90 -5.51 6.27 18.82
C ALA A 90 -4.35 6.50 19.80
N ALA A 91 -4.31 7.65 20.49
CA ALA A 91 -3.11 8.06 21.22
C ALA A 91 -3.35 8.30 22.72
N ARG A 92 -4.42 7.75 23.31
CA ARG A 92 -4.81 8.13 24.67
C ARG A 92 -4.17 7.28 25.77
N ASN A 93 -3.66 6.08 25.47
CA ASN A 93 -2.85 5.29 26.41
C ASN A 93 -1.72 4.50 25.71
N VAL A 94 -0.51 5.05 25.70
CA VAL A 94 0.71 4.36 25.22
C VAL A 94 1.43 3.59 26.34
N ASP A 95 0.73 3.25 27.43
CA ASP A 95 1.30 2.51 28.55
C ASP A 95 1.78 1.10 28.17
N TRP A 96 1.37 0.61 26.98
CA TRP A 96 1.66 -0.72 26.48
C TRP A 96 2.32 -0.67 25.11
N GLN A 97 3.52 -1.24 25.01
CA GLN A 97 4.37 -1.19 23.81
C GLN A 97 3.88 -2.07 22.65
N GLN A 98 2.73 -2.76 22.80
CA GLN A 98 2.21 -3.74 21.84
C GLN A 98 1.14 -3.18 20.90
N GLY A 99 0.75 -1.92 21.05
CA GLY A 99 -0.27 -1.28 20.21
C GLY A 99 0.30 -0.65 18.93
N GLY A 100 -0.53 0.17 18.28
CA GLY A 100 -0.16 0.94 17.09
C GLY A 100 -0.62 0.31 15.79
N PHE A 101 0.07 0.62 14.68
CA PHE A 101 -0.30 0.11 13.36
C PHE A 101 0.16 -1.33 13.12
N PHE A 102 -0.81 -2.23 12.95
CA PHE A 102 -0.61 -3.65 12.67
C PHE A 102 -0.54 -3.87 11.15
N ALA A 103 -1.04 -4.98 10.61
CA ALA A 103 -0.89 -5.32 9.20
C ALA A 103 -1.53 -4.26 8.29
N PRO A 104 -0.76 -3.54 7.46
CA PRO A 104 -1.32 -2.65 6.47
C PRO A 104 -1.70 -3.40 5.20
N ASN A 105 -2.61 -2.82 4.44
CA ASN A 105 -2.91 -3.23 3.08
C ASN A 105 -2.71 -2.07 2.11
N LEU A 106 -1.96 -2.31 1.03
CA LEU A 106 -1.69 -1.32 -0.02
C LEU A 106 -2.32 -1.76 -1.34
N ARG A 107 -3.36 -1.06 -1.77
CA ARG A 107 -4.05 -1.27 -3.04
C ARG A 107 -3.84 -0.10 -3.99
N TYR A 108 -4.03 -0.34 -5.28
CA TYR A 108 -4.06 0.72 -6.29
C TYR A 108 -5.39 0.65 -7.03
N HIS A 109 -6.10 1.77 -7.08
CA HIS A 109 -7.40 1.89 -7.72
C HIS A 109 -7.65 3.34 -8.11
N ASP A 110 -8.17 3.58 -9.32
CA ASP A 110 -8.51 4.89 -9.86
C ASP A 110 -7.40 5.95 -9.66
N ASP A 111 -6.22 5.63 -10.19
CA ASP A 111 -5.01 6.47 -10.15
C ASP A 111 -4.52 6.88 -8.76
N ASN A 112 -4.94 6.14 -7.73
CA ASN A 112 -4.54 6.36 -6.35
C ASN A 112 -4.09 5.07 -5.68
N PHE A 113 -3.07 5.21 -4.83
CA PHE A 113 -2.73 4.24 -3.81
C PHE A 113 -3.68 4.42 -2.64
N TRP A 114 -4.15 3.30 -2.08
CA TRP A 114 -5.01 3.22 -0.91
C TRP A 114 -4.29 2.38 0.14
N LEU A 115 -4.01 3.00 1.28
CA LEU A 115 -3.32 2.39 2.42
C LEU A 115 -4.29 2.24 3.57
N THR A 116 -4.72 1.00 3.79
CA THR A 116 -5.63 0.60 4.86
C THR A 116 -4.83 -0.01 5.99
N CYS A 117 -5.16 0.27 7.25
CA CYS A 117 -4.52 -0.40 8.38
C CYS A 117 -5.44 -0.37 9.61
N THR A 118 -5.21 -1.27 10.56
CA THR A 118 -5.84 -1.21 11.88
C THR A 118 -4.83 -0.68 12.89
N PHE A 119 -5.19 0.41 13.56
CA PHE A 119 -4.51 0.86 14.76
C PHE A 119 -5.11 0.16 15.98
N VAL A 120 -4.28 -0.58 16.70
CA VAL A 120 -4.68 -1.37 17.89
C VAL A 120 -4.31 -0.59 19.15
N GLU A 121 -5.30 -0.18 19.94
CA GLU A 121 -5.07 0.42 21.25
C GLU A 121 -5.18 -0.65 22.36
N VAL A 122 -4.20 -0.60 23.26
CA VAL A 122 -4.03 -1.50 24.42
C VAL A 122 -4.00 -0.66 25.71
N PRO A 123 -4.45 -1.16 26.86
CA PRO A 123 -4.73 -2.55 27.15
C PRO A 123 -6.03 -2.99 26.54
N TRP A 124 -6.04 -4.27 26.19
CA TRP A 124 -7.23 -5.07 26.13
C TRP A 124 -8.13 -4.70 27.34
N ASN A 125 -9.36 -4.22 27.07
CA ASN A 125 -10.29 -3.75 28.09
C ASN A 125 -10.54 -4.84 29.15
N ALA A 126 -11.24 -4.54 30.24
CA ALA A 126 -11.48 -5.52 31.32
C ALA A 126 -12.15 -6.84 30.85
N SER A 127 -12.74 -6.86 29.64
CA SER A 127 -13.35 -8.02 28.99
C SER A 127 -12.42 -8.74 28.02
N GLY A 128 -11.17 -8.31 27.88
CA GLY A 128 -10.28 -8.87 26.87
C GLY A 128 -10.73 -8.51 25.44
N GLN A 129 -11.19 -7.27 25.20
CA GLN A 129 -11.20 -6.66 23.84
C GLN A 129 -10.32 -5.40 23.70
N ALA A 130 -9.48 -5.32 22.65
CA ALA A 130 -8.73 -4.11 22.30
C ALA A 130 -9.65 -3.10 21.60
N THR A 131 -9.38 -1.80 21.72
CA THR A 131 -10.04 -0.81 20.86
C THR A 131 -9.35 -0.85 19.50
N LEU A 132 -10.13 -1.05 18.44
CA LEU A 132 -9.63 -1.16 17.08
C LEU A 132 -10.12 0.04 16.27
N LEU A 133 -9.17 0.82 15.76
CA LEU A 133 -9.45 1.92 14.86
C LEU A 133 -8.98 1.53 13.46
N GLY A 134 -9.93 1.31 12.56
CA GLY A 134 -9.61 1.16 11.14
C GLY A 134 -9.24 2.51 10.54
N THR A 135 -8.23 2.53 9.67
CA THR A 135 -7.81 3.73 8.95
C THR A 135 -7.64 3.41 7.47
N VAL A 136 -7.95 4.40 6.63
CA VAL A 136 -7.59 4.40 5.21
C VAL A 136 -7.09 5.78 4.80
N GLN A 137 -5.99 5.82 4.06
CA GLN A 137 -5.42 7.02 3.46
C GLN A 137 -5.19 6.78 1.97
N SER A 138 -5.16 7.85 1.18
CA SER A 138 -4.87 7.76 -0.25
C SER A 138 -3.80 8.76 -0.70
N THR A 139 -3.13 8.42 -1.81
CA THR A 139 -2.19 9.32 -2.49
C THR A 139 -2.06 8.94 -3.96
N SER A 140 -1.88 9.92 -4.84
CA SER A 140 -1.42 9.70 -6.21
C SER A 140 0.11 9.72 -6.34
N ASN A 141 0.82 10.09 -5.28
CA ASN A 141 2.28 10.16 -5.23
C ASN A 141 2.84 9.37 -4.02
N PRO A 142 3.14 8.07 -4.17
CA PRO A 142 3.66 7.25 -3.08
C PRO A 142 5.13 7.54 -2.73
N PHE A 143 5.80 8.47 -3.42
CA PHE A 143 7.18 8.88 -3.15
C PHE A 143 7.27 10.13 -2.25
N ASP A 144 6.14 10.71 -1.85
CA ASP A 144 6.10 11.87 -0.97
C ASP A 144 5.22 11.60 0.25
N SER A 145 5.81 11.64 1.43
CA SER A 145 5.08 11.39 2.69
C SER A 145 4.04 12.48 2.97
N ALA A 146 4.23 13.69 2.46
CA ALA A 146 3.28 14.79 2.61
C ALA A 146 2.08 14.69 1.65
N ALA A 147 2.14 13.82 0.63
CA ALA A 147 1.08 13.66 -0.36
C ALA A 147 -0.06 12.73 0.09
N TRP A 148 0.15 11.97 1.17
CA TRP A 148 -0.91 11.14 1.76
C TRP A 148 -2.02 12.01 2.35
N SER A 149 -3.27 11.63 2.09
CA SER A 149 -4.47 12.30 2.62
C SER A 149 -4.51 12.27 4.16
N ASP A 150 -5.48 12.96 4.74
CA ASP A 150 -5.91 12.63 6.10
C ASP A 150 -6.58 11.25 6.11
N ALA A 151 -6.52 10.58 7.25
CA ALA A 151 -7.13 9.26 7.39
C ALA A 151 -8.65 9.37 7.55
N VAL A 152 -9.37 8.60 6.74
CA VAL A 152 -10.76 8.23 7.04
C VAL A 152 -10.73 7.05 8.00
N THR A 153 -11.57 7.08 9.02
CA THR A 153 -11.51 6.13 10.14
C THR A 153 -12.86 5.53 10.46
N TRP A 154 -12.87 4.30 10.98
CA TRP A 154 -14.07 3.63 11.46
C TRP A 154 -13.77 2.76 12.69
N ASP A 155 -14.82 2.42 13.44
CA ASP A 155 -14.74 1.45 14.53
C ASP A 155 -14.63 0.05 13.92
N ALA A 156 -13.42 -0.50 13.91
CA ALA A 156 -13.15 -1.77 13.26
C ALA A 156 -13.67 -2.94 14.11
N VAL A 157 -14.36 -3.88 13.46
CA VAL A 157 -14.86 -5.10 14.13
C VAL A 157 -13.76 -6.14 14.37
N ASP A 158 -12.68 -6.09 13.60
CA ASP A 158 -11.51 -6.96 13.69
C ASP A 158 -10.27 -6.28 13.06
N ILE A 159 -9.10 -6.90 13.19
CA ILE A 159 -7.84 -6.38 12.61
C ILE A 159 -7.68 -6.73 11.11
N ASP A 160 -6.62 -6.22 10.49
CA ASP A 160 -6.15 -6.59 9.15
C ASP A 160 -7.14 -6.28 8.02
N GLY A 161 -7.61 -5.03 7.97
CA GLY A 161 -8.51 -4.53 6.93
C GLY A 161 -7.89 -4.52 5.52
N ASP A 162 -8.59 -5.10 4.54
CA ASP A 162 -8.20 -5.16 3.12
C ASP A 162 -9.35 -4.68 2.22
N LEU A 163 -9.04 -3.80 1.27
CA LEU A 163 -10.03 -3.21 0.38
C LEU A 163 -10.12 -3.97 -0.96
N PHE A 164 -11.34 -4.14 -1.43
CA PHE A 164 -11.62 -4.69 -2.75
C PHE A 164 -12.74 -3.87 -3.44
N TRP A 165 -12.44 -3.32 -4.60
CA TRP A 165 -13.41 -2.64 -5.45
C TRP A 165 -14.00 -3.64 -6.43
N ASP A 166 -15.31 -3.86 -6.35
CA ASP A 166 -16.03 -4.69 -7.31
C ASP A 166 -16.54 -3.86 -8.50
N ASN A 167 -16.89 -4.56 -9.57
CA ASN A 167 -17.30 -3.97 -10.85
C ASN A 167 -18.65 -3.25 -10.79
N ASP A 168 -19.43 -3.45 -9.73
CA ASP A 168 -20.70 -2.75 -9.50
C ASP A 168 -20.54 -1.40 -8.76
N GLY A 169 -19.30 -1.03 -8.43
CA GLY A 169 -18.96 0.18 -7.69
C GLY A 169 -18.97 0.00 -6.17
N THR A 170 -19.28 -1.19 -5.67
CA THR A 170 -19.20 -1.51 -4.24
C THR A 170 -17.74 -1.65 -3.82
N VAL A 171 -17.38 -1.01 -2.71
CA VAL A 171 -16.10 -1.23 -2.03
C VAL A 171 -16.33 -2.15 -0.85
N TYR A 172 -15.69 -3.31 -0.90
CA TYR A 172 -15.68 -4.30 0.18
C TYR A 172 -14.46 -4.10 1.06
N LEU A 173 -14.65 -4.30 2.36
CA LEU A 173 -13.64 -4.37 3.39
C LEU A 173 -13.64 -5.79 3.97
N HIS A 174 -12.55 -6.52 3.77
CA HIS A 174 -12.30 -7.79 4.43
C HIS A 174 -11.45 -7.59 5.67
N SER A 175 -11.70 -8.35 6.74
CA SER A 175 -10.89 -8.31 7.95
C SER A 175 -10.64 -9.70 8.52
N ALA A 176 -9.83 -9.79 9.57
CA ALA A 176 -9.62 -11.00 10.33
C ALA A 176 -10.94 -11.66 10.75
N GLY A 177 -10.92 -12.99 10.88
CA GLY A 177 -12.12 -13.81 11.07
C GLY A 177 -12.92 -14.06 9.80
N ILE A 178 -12.39 -13.69 8.61
CA ILE A 178 -13.07 -13.82 7.30
C ILE A 178 -14.41 -13.08 7.31
N ARG A 179 -14.36 -11.83 7.75
CA ARG A 179 -15.53 -10.95 7.77
C ARG A 179 -15.51 -10.09 6.52
N GLN A 180 -16.69 -9.82 5.97
CA GLN A 180 -16.86 -8.88 4.86
C GLN A 180 -17.85 -7.78 5.24
N GLN A 181 -17.46 -6.54 5.03
CA GLN A 181 -18.31 -5.35 5.12
C GLN A 181 -18.26 -4.58 3.81
N THR A 182 -19.22 -3.71 3.54
CA THR A 182 -19.04 -2.61 2.58
C THR A 182 -18.53 -1.39 3.32
N ILE A 183 -17.76 -0.51 2.66
CA ILE A 183 -17.24 0.72 3.24
C ILE A 183 -17.43 1.93 2.31
N ASP A 184 -17.83 3.07 2.86
CA ASP A 184 -17.72 4.37 2.20
C ASP A 184 -16.37 5.01 2.54
N LEU A 185 -15.51 5.18 1.53
CA LEU A 185 -14.14 5.69 1.71
C LEU A 185 -14.05 7.20 1.97
N GLN A 186 -15.17 7.94 1.94
CA GLN A 186 -15.23 9.36 2.30
C GLN A 186 -15.66 9.55 3.75
N THR A 187 -16.60 8.73 4.23
CA THR A 187 -17.20 8.88 5.56
C THR A 187 -16.66 7.88 6.58
N GLY A 188 -16.13 6.74 6.13
CA GLY A 188 -15.77 5.61 7.00
C GLY A 188 -16.98 4.78 7.45
N GLU A 189 -18.18 5.03 6.92
CA GLU A 189 -19.34 4.22 7.25
C GLU A 189 -19.18 2.79 6.72
N VAL A 190 -19.39 1.80 7.58
CA VAL A 190 -19.29 0.37 7.26
C VAL A 190 -20.61 -0.35 7.48
N SER A 191 -20.93 -1.35 6.66
CA SER A 191 -22.09 -2.22 6.87
C SER A 191 -21.91 -3.13 8.08
N GLU A 192 -22.98 -3.82 8.50
CA GLU A 192 -22.82 -4.99 9.37
C GLU A 192 -21.94 -6.06 8.70
N PRO A 193 -21.09 -6.78 9.44
CA PRO A 193 -20.24 -7.82 8.89
C PRO A 193 -21.06 -9.06 8.49
N VAL A 194 -20.77 -9.57 7.29
CA VAL A 194 -21.25 -10.85 6.79
C VAL A 194 -20.14 -11.91 6.99
N TYR A 195 -20.55 -13.14 7.32
CA TYR A 195 -19.70 -14.30 7.62
C TYR A 195 -19.79 -15.35 6.52
#